data_AF-A0A7S2HAH8-F1
#
_entry.id   AF-A0A7S2HAH8-F1
#
_cell.length_a   1.000
_cell.length_b   1.000
_cell.length_c   1.000
_cell.angle_alpha   90.00
_cell.angle_beta   90.00
_cell.angle_gamma   90.00
#
_symmetry.space_group_name_H-M   'P 1'
#
loop_
_entity.id
_entity.type
_entity.pdbx_description
1 polymer ?
#
loop_
_entity_poly.entity_id
_entity_poly.type
_entity_poly.pdbx_seq_one_letter_code
_entity_poly.pdbx_strand_id
1 'polypeptide(L)'
;GERPQGWFPHATEKMVGQLDIIHTIAERQGLDMSFLLADLSQQVSRGAWRDDGNVPTLTTCCQLYCYARHRLIIGEECLWLQGFPVDALDLGAHTETERVFLAGNAMSVPTVGAVLFAALVTLDWGEGRTSKAASALPSPVAQRPDAQGTKSQETEMVPVRCSQ
;
A
#
# COMPACT_ATOMS: atom_id res chain seq x y z
N GLY A 1 23.80 18.32 23.69
CA GLY A 1 23.50 19.48 22.85
C GLY A 1 22.22 20.12 23.35
N GLU A 2 22.06 21.42 23.13
CA GLU A 2 20.74 22.06 23.25
C GLU A 2 19.80 21.45 22.21
N ARG A 3 18.55 21.21 22.60
CA ARG A 3 17.53 20.68 21.68
C ARG A 3 17.25 21.72 20.59
N PRO A 4 17.28 21.35 19.29
CA PRO A 4 16.81 22.23 18.24
C PRO A 4 15.36 22.66 18.51
N GLN A 5 15.12 23.96 18.63
CA GLN A 5 13.83 24.48 19.08
C GLN A 5 12.73 24.18 18.03
N GLY A 6 11.63 23.53 18.45
CA GLY A 6 10.42 23.38 17.63
C GLY A 6 10.42 22.30 16.55
N TRP A 7 11.40 21.39 16.54
CA TRP A 7 11.59 20.42 15.44
C TRP A 7 10.52 19.32 15.29
N PHE A 8 9.61 19.14 16.26
CA PHE A 8 8.43 18.29 16.10
C PHE A 8 7.28 18.76 17.02
N PRO A 9 6.47 19.75 16.60
CA PRO A 9 5.53 20.46 17.48
C PRO A 9 4.35 19.60 17.97
N HIS A 10 4.03 18.52 17.25
CA HIS A 10 2.94 17.60 17.60
C HIS A 10 3.43 16.31 18.28
N ALA A 11 4.68 16.29 18.74
CA ALA A 11 5.27 15.14 19.41
C ALA A 11 4.66 14.91 20.80
N THR A 12 4.44 13.64 21.16
CA THR A 12 4.21 13.25 22.56
C THR A 12 5.52 13.34 23.35
N GLU A 13 5.45 13.46 24.68
CA GLU A 13 6.64 13.45 25.54
C GLU A 13 7.52 12.21 25.33
N LYS A 14 6.89 11.05 25.12
CA LYS A 14 7.58 9.81 24.74
C LYS A 14 8.40 10.01 23.46
N MET A 15 7.77 10.48 22.39
CA MET A 15 8.42 10.70 21.10
C MET A 15 9.60 11.67 21.23
N VAL A 16 9.43 12.77 21.97
CA VAL A 16 10.50 13.73 22.23
C VAL A 16 11.67 13.05 22.93
N GLY A 17 11.42 12.31 24.01
CA GLY A 17 12.47 11.58 24.73
C GLY A 17 13.19 10.56 23.85
N GLN A 18 12.45 9.84 22.99
CA GLN A 18 13.06 8.91 22.03
C GLN A 18 13.98 9.62 21.05
N LEU A 19 13.50 10.73 20.48
CA LEU A 19 14.26 11.50 19.52
C LEU A 19 15.49 12.16 20.14
N ASP A 20 15.42 12.68 21.36
CA ASP A 20 16.57 13.25 22.07
C ASP A 20 17.67 12.20 22.29
N ILE A 21 17.29 10.97 22.65
CA ILE A 21 18.23 9.85 22.82
C ILE A 21 18.89 9.52 21.47
N ILE A 22 18.10 9.34 20.41
CA ILE A 22 18.61 8.99 19.07
C ILE A 22 19.52 10.11 18.55
N HIS A 23 19.13 11.37 18.69
CA HIS A 23 19.95 12.53 18.31
C HIS A 23 21.29 12.53 19.05
N THR A 24 21.29 12.32 20.37
CA THR A 24 22.52 12.28 21.17
C THR A 24 23.43 11.12 20.75
N ILE A 25 22.86 9.96 20.42
CA ILE A 25 23.62 8.80 19.89
C ILE A 25 24.23 9.16 18.54
N ALA A 26 23.44 9.72 17.63
CA ALA A 26 23.87 10.10 16.29
C ALA A 26 24.98 11.16 16.31
N GLU A 27 24.87 12.19 17.17
CA GLU A 27 25.94 13.19 17.37
C GLU A 27 27.24 12.53 17.87
N ARG A 28 27.14 11.63 18.86
CA ARG A 28 28.32 10.95 19.43
C ARG A 28 29.01 10.02 18.45
N GLN A 29 28.25 9.41 17.55
CA GLN A 29 28.75 8.50 16.52
C GLN A 29 29.16 9.23 15.23
N GLY A 30 28.87 10.53 15.11
CA GLY A 30 29.16 11.30 13.90
C GLY A 30 28.31 10.85 12.70
N LEU A 31 27.06 10.43 12.93
CA LEU A 31 26.16 9.99 11.87
C LEU A 31 25.67 11.18 11.04
N ASP A 32 25.43 10.94 9.75
CA ASP A 32 24.79 11.92 8.88
C ASP A 32 23.28 11.97 9.15
N MET A 33 22.84 13.06 9.77
CA MET A 33 21.43 13.31 10.07
C MET A 33 20.55 13.38 8.82
N SER A 34 21.15 13.60 7.64
CA SER A 34 20.43 13.66 6.36
C SER A 34 19.80 12.32 5.95
N PHE A 35 20.43 11.21 6.35
CA PHE A 35 19.95 9.86 6.08
C PHE A 35 19.34 9.18 7.30
N LEU A 36 19.30 9.87 8.44
CA LEU A 36 18.78 9.33 9.69
C LEU A 36 17.24 9.29 9.68
N LEU A 37 16.71 8.08 9.81
CA LEU A 37 15.29 7.79 10.00
C LEU A 37 15.07 7.08 11.33
N ALA A 38 14.13 7.54 12.15
CA ALA A 38 13.78 6.91 13.43
C ALA A 38 12.34 6.41 13.43
N ASP A 39 12.12 5.14 13.79
CA ASP A 39 10.78 4.59 14.02
C ASP A 39 10.30 4.84 15.44
N LEU A 40 9.47 5.86 15.62
CA LEU A 40 8.91 6.26 16.91
C LEU A 40 7.83 5.31 17.44
N SER A 41 7.33 4.40 16.59
CA SER A 41 6.38 3.36 17.02
C SER A 41 7.07 2.27 17.85
N GLN A 42 8.39 2.10 17.69
CA GLN A 42 9.19 1.10 18.40
C GLN A 42 9.92 1.67 19.61
N GLN A 43 10.48 0.81 20.45
CA GLN A 43 11.33 1.23 21.57
C GLN A 43 12.75 1.51 21.07
N VAL A 44 13.38 2.58 21.57
CA VAL A 44 14.76 2.95 21.21
C VAL A 44 15.76 1.82 21.48
N SER A 45 15.54 1.03 22.53
CA SER A 45 16.36 -0.13 22.89
C SER A 45 16.47 -1.21 21.79
N ARG A 46 15.56 -1.21 20.82
CA ARG A 46 15.53 -2.18 19.71
C ARG A 46 16.32 -1.73 18.47
N GLY A 47 17.04 -0.61 18.54
CA GLY A 47 17.67 -0.03 17.35
C GLY A 47 16.61 0.51 16.39
N ALA A 48 15.67 1.29 16.92
CA ALA A 48 14.54 1.83 16.17
C ALA A 48 14.93 2.99 15.24
N TRP A 49 16.11 2.94 14.60
CA TRP A 49 16.55 3.92 13.61
C TRP A 49 17.44 3.28 12.55
N ARG A 50 17.58 3.97 11.42
CA ARG A 50 18.50 3.65 10.32
C ARG A 50 19.21 4.90 9.87
N ASP A 51 20.48 4.75 9.50
CA ASP A 51 21.39 5.81 9.05
C ASP A 51 22.05 5.48 7.70
N ASP A 52 21.69 4.35 7.09
CA ASP A 52 22.31 3.79 5.88
C ASP A 52 21.63 4.27 4.58
N GLY A 53 20.75 5.26 4.67
CA GLY A 53 19.97 5.77 3.54
C GLY A 53 18.81 4.87 3.09
N ASN A 54 18.63 3.71 3.74
CA ASN A 54 17.48 2.84 3.49
C ASN A 54 16.35 3.13 4.48
N VAL A 55 15.12 2.97 4.01
CA VAL A 55 13.93 3.04 4.87
C VAL A 55 13.75 1.71 5.59
N PRO A 56 13.45 1.69 6.90
CA PRO A 56 13.06 0.45 7.57
C PRO A 56 11.78 -0.13 6.97
N THR A 57 11.50 -1.40 7.25
CA THR A 57 10.25 -2.03 6.83
C THR A 57 9.05 -1.19 7.26
N LEU A 58 8.23 -0.79 6.30
CA LEU A 58 6.98 -0.11 6.56
C LEU A 58 6.04 -1.09 7.24
N THR A 59 5.54 -0.73 8.42
CA THR A 59 4.50 -1.50 9.12
C THR A 59 3.21 -0.70 9.10
N THR A 60 2.09 -1.37 9.36
CA THR A 60 0.76 -0.76 9.32
C THR A 60 0.57 0.41 10.27
N CYS A 61 1.43 0.52 11.29
CA CYS A 61 1.39 1.56 12.33
C CYS A 61 2.75 2.25 12.52
N CYS A 62 3.68 2.15 11.56
CA CYS A 62 5.00 2.76 11.72
C CYS A 62 4.89 4.28 11.86
N GLN A 63 5.77 4.87 12.66
CA GLN A 63 5.87 6.32 12.82
C GLN A 63 7.31 6.73 12.50
N LEU A 64 7.64 6.76 11.22
CA LEU A 64 9.00 7.02 10.76
C LEU A 64 9.27 8.51 10.72
N TYR A 65 10.14 8.99 11.60
CA TYR A 65 10.62 10.37 11.66
C TYR A 65 11.84 10.56 10.79
N CYS A 66 11.81 11.54 9.89
CA CYS A 66 12.91 11.91 9.03
C CYS A 66 13.65 13.12 9.61
N TYR A 67 14.92 12.93 9.99
CA TYR A 67 15.73 14.02 10.55
C TYR A 67 16.01 15.13 9.54
N ALA A 68 16.19 14.80 8.25
CA ALA A 68 16.38 15.81 7.20
C ALA A 68 15.16 16.73 6.99
N ARG A 69 13.95 16.23 7.23
CA ARG A 69 12.69 16.98 7.02
C ARG A 69 12.04 17.46 8.33
N HIS A 70 12.55 17.01 9.46
CA HIS A 70 12.00 17.27 10.79
C HIS A 70 10.50 16.94 10.94
N ARG A 71 10.03 15.86 10.31
CA ARG A 71 8.65 15.39 10.44
C ARG A 71 8.54 13.89 10.22
N LEU A 72 7.38 13.34 10.54
CA LEU A 72 7.02 11.98 10.13
C LEU A 72 6.91 11.89 8.60
N ILE A 73 7.33 10.75 8.05
CA ILE A 73 7.03 10.34 6.69
C ILE A 73 5.52 10.18 6.58
N ILE A 74 4.94 10.80 5.55
CA ILE A 74 3.49 10.78 5.33
C ILE A 74 3.07 9.53 4.54
N GLY A 75 1.80 9.15 4.62
CA GLY A 75 1.25 7.94 4.00
C GLY A 75 1.45 7.91 2.48
N GLU A 76 1.41 9.07 1.84
CA GLU A 76 1.73 9.21 0.42
C GLU A 76 3.20 8.86 0.11
N GLU A 77 4.13 9.35 0.92
CA GLU A 77 5.56 9.01 0.80
C GLU A 77 5.80 7.52 1.09
N CYS A 78 5.05 6.92 2.03
CA CYS A 78 5.08 5.48 2.28
C CYS A 78 4.67 4.67 1.03
N LEU A 79 3.66 5.13 0.28
CA LEU A 79 3.25 4.48 -0.97
C LEU A 79 4.30 4.67 -2.08
N TRP A 80 4.91 5.85 -2.18
CA TRP A 80 6.06 6.09 -3.06
C TRP A 80 7.22 5.13 -2.78
N LEU A 81 7.54 4.90 -1.50
CA LEU A 81 8.61 4.00 -1.07
C LEU A 81 8.33 2.53 -1.45
N GLN A 82 7.05 2.13 -1.52
CA GLN A 82 6.66 0.82 -2.04
C GLN A 82 6.65 0.75 -3.58
N GLY A 83 6.87 1.87 -4.27
CA GLY A 83 6.91 1.96 -5.72
C GLY A 83 5.54 2.13 -6.39
N PHE A 84 4.52 2.57 -5.66
CA PHE A 84 3.22 2.87 -6.27
C PHE A 84 3.29 4.18 -7.09
N PRO A 85 2.58 4.25 -8.23
CA PRO A 85 2.45 5.48 -9.00
C PRO A 85 1.42 6.40 -8.36
N VAL A 86 1.80 7.07 -7.27
CA VAL A 86 0.88 7.85 -6.43
C VAL A 86 0.14 8.93 -7.23
N ASP A 87 0.79 9.58 -8.18
CA ASP A 87 0.17 10.62 -9.04
C ASP A 87 -1.00 10.09 -9.89
N ALA A 88 -1.09 8.77 -10.10
CA ALA A 88 -2.14 8.11 -10.88
C ALA A 88 -3.19 7.41 -9.99
N LEU A 89 -3.02 7.41 -8.67
CA LEU A 89 -3.93 6.77 -7.72
C LEU A 89 -4.92 7.78 -7.12
N ASP A 90 -6.20 7.44 -7.09
CA ASP A 90 -7.18 8.21 -6.34
C ASP A 90 -7.09 7.87 -4.84
N LEU A 91 -6.31 8.66 -4.11
CA LEU A 91 -6.13 8.54 -2.66
C LEU A 91 -7.01 9.52 -1.87
N GLY A 92 -7.87 10.30 -2.55
CA GLY A 92 -8.60 11.41 -1.94
C GLY A 92 -9.57 11.00 -0.83
N ALA A 93 -10.11 9.79 -0.91
CA ALA A 93 -11.03 9.25 0.09
C ALA A 93 -10.34 8.63 1.32
N HIS A 94 -9.01 8.46 1.28
CA HIS A 94 -8.26 7.78 2.34
C HIS A 94 -7.58 8.76 3.28
N THR A 95 -7.80 8.55 4.58
CA THR A 95 -7.09 9.24 5.65
C THR A 95 -5.61 8.89 5.66
N GLU A 96 -4.82 9.72 6.32
CA GLU A 96 -3.37 9.52 6.42
C GLU A 96 -2.99 8.15 7.03
N THR A 97 -3.69 7.75 8.09
CA THR A 97 -3.50 6.45 8.74
C THR A 97 -3.84 5.29 7.80
N GLU A 98 -4.89 5.42 6.99
CA GLU A 98 -5.27 4.38 6.03
C GLU A 98 -4.22 4.23 4.91
N ARG A 99 -3.61 5.34 4.47
CA ARG A 99 -2.53 5.30 3.47
C ARG A 99 -1.28 4.61 4.02
N VAL A 100 -0.87 4.92 5.25
CA VAL A 100 0.21 4.21 5.94
C VAL A 100 -0.12 2.73 6.13
N PHE A 101 -1.35 2.42 6.55
CA PHE A 101 -1.83 1.05 6.71
C PHE A 101 -1.77 0.26 5.38
N LEU A 102 -2.19 0.89 4.27
CA LEU A 102 -2.11 0.31 2.93
C LEU A 102 -0.65 0.05 2.54
N ALA A 103 0.23 1.05 2.71
CA ALA A 103 1.64 0.91 2.39
C ALA A 103 2.34 -0.18 3.23
N GLY A 104 2.03 -0.28 4.53
CA GLY A 104 2.62 -1.27 5.43
C GLY A 104 2.16 -2.71 5.19
N ASN A 105 0.99 -2.91 4.59
CA ASN A 105 0.52 -4.25 4.17
C ASN A 105 0.91 -4.60 2.73
N ALA A 106 1.32 -3.62 1.92
CA ALA A 106 1.68 -3.84 0.54
C ALA A 106 3.05 -4.55 0.42
N MET A 107 3.18 -5.39 -0.61
CA MET A 107 4.48 -5.77 -1.13
C MET A 107 5.00 -4.68 -2.06
N SER A 108 6.32 -4.49 -2.15
CA SER A 108 6.87 -3.49 -3.06
C SER A 108 6.59 -3.87 -4.52
N VAL A 109 6.06 -2.90 -5.28
CA VAL A 109 5.73 -3.01 -6.70
C VAL A 109 6.90 -3.56 -7.53
N PRO A 110 8.16 -3.10 -7.39
CA PRO A 110 9.27 -3.68 -8.15
C PRO A 110 9.53 -5.16 -7.85
N THR A 111 9.32 -5.61 -6.60
CA THR A 111 9.48 -7.03 -6.24
C THR A 111 8.43 -7.89 -6.91
N VAL A 112 7.16 -7.46 -6.83
CA VAL A 112 6.06 -8.18 -7.48
C VAL A 112 6.25 -8.19 -9.00
N GLY A 113 6.65 -7.07 -9.59
CA GLY A 113 6.97 -6.97 -11.01
C GLY A 113 8.09 -7.91 -11.45
N ALA A 114 9.18 -8.00 -10.68
CA ALA A 114 10.28 -8.92 -10.95
C ALA A 114 9.85 -10.38 -10.88
N VAL A 115 9.03 -10.77 -9.89
CA VAL A 115 8.52 -12.14 -9.76
C VAL A 115 7.58 -12.50 -10.91
N LEU A 116 6.65 -11.61 -11.27
CA LEU A 116 5.75 -11.82 -12.41
C LEU A 116 6.53 -11.92 -13.73
N PHE A 117 7.53 -11.05 -13.93
CA PHE A 117 8.38 -11.08 -15.10
C PHE A 117 9.17 -12.39 -15.19
N ALA A 118 9.80 -12.81 -14.08
CA ALA A 118 10.52 -14.08 -14.01
C ALA A 118 9.59 -15.25 -14.34
N ALA A 119 8.38 -15.28 -13.77
CA ALA A 119 7.39 -16.31 -14.06
C ALA A 119 7.09 -16.37 -15.57
N LEU A 120 6.76 -15.23 -16.21
CA LEU A 120 6.48 -15.17 -17.64
C LEU A 120 7.63 -15.67 -18.52
N VAL A 121 8.88 -15.38 -18.14
CA VAL A 121 10.07 -15.84 -18.87
C VAL A 121 10.32 -17.33 -18.68
N THR A 122 10.05 -17.88 -17.49
CA THR A 122 10.30 -19.29 -17.18
C THR A 122 9.16 -20.23 -17.57
N LEU A 123 7.97 -19.70 -17.83
CA LEU A 123 6.81 -20.50 -18.19
C LEU A 123 7.03 -21.14 -19.56
N ASP A 124 7.20 -22.46 -19.59
CA ASP A 124 7.03 -23.23 -20.81
C ASP A 124 5.54 -23.18 -21.21
N TRP A 125 5.27 -22.49 -22.31
CA TRP A 125 3.91 -22.32 -22.81
C TRP A 125 3.34 -23.62 -23.42
N GLY A 126 4.17 -24.66 -23.54
CA GLY A 126 3.86 -25.94 -24.18
C GLY A 126 3.83 -25.84 -25.69
N GLU A 127 4.49 -26.77 -26.38
CA GLU A 127 4.34 -26.96 -27.82
C GLU A 127 2.91 -27.44 -28.13
N GLY A 128 2.08 -26.54 -28.68
CA GLY A 128 0.69 -26.82 -29.03
C GLY A 128 -0.31 -25.71 -28.73
N ARG A 129 0.08 -24.63 -28.05
CA ARG A 129 -0.74 -23.41 -28.01
C ARG A 129 -0.63 -22.67 -29.33
N THR A 130 -1.39 -23.12 -30.34
CA THR A 130 -1.82 -22.22 -31.40
C THR A 130 -2.56 -21.08 -30.71
N SER A 131 -2.04 -19.86 -30.78
CA SER A 131 -2.81 -18.67 -30.46
C SER A 131 -4.06 -18.71 -31.32
N LYS A 132 -5.19 -19.19 -30.79
CA LYS A 132 -6.49 -18.83 -31.35
C LYS A 132 -6.57 -17.33 -31.10
N ALA A 133 -6.17 -16.56 -32.11
CA ALA A 133 -6.39 -15.12 -32.16
C ALA A 133 -7.83 -14.90 -31.68
N ALA A 134 -7.99 -13.97 -30.74
CA ALA A 134 -9.25 -13.63 -30.13
C ALA A 134 -10.27 -13.20 -31.20
N SER A 135 -10.98 -14.17 -31.80
CA SER A 135 -12.06 -13.91 -32.74
C SER A 135 -13.43 -14.16 -32.11
N ALA A 136 -13.52 -14.29 -30.79
CA ALA A 136 -14.81 -14.50 -30.11
C ALA A 136 -14.79 -14.14 -28.62
N LEU A 137 -14.19 -13.02 -28.22
CA LEU A 137 -14.70 -12.39 -27.01
C LEU A 137 -16.01 -11.70 -27.40
N PRO A 138 -17.16 -12.13 -26.86
CA PRO A 138 -18.43 -11.47 -27.17
C PRO A 138 -18.32 -10.00 -26.76
N SER A 139 -18.79 -9.12 -27.65
CA SER A 139 -18.85 -7.68 -27.38
C SER A 139 -19.52 -7.45 -26.01
N PRO A 140 -19.01 -6.53 -25.17
CA PRO A 140 -19.55 -6.25 -23.83
C PRO A 140 -21.06 -5.94 -23.81
N VAL A 141 -21.65 -5.61 -24.96
CA VAL A 141 -23.08 -5.36 -25.15
C VAL A 141 -23.94 -6.63 -25.03
N ALA A 142 -23.40 -7.81 -25.32
CA ALA A 142 -24.15 -9.07 -25.31
C ALA A 142 -24.43 -9.63 -23.90
N GLN A 143 -23.85 -9.05 -22.85
CA GLN A 143 -23.97 -9.52 -21.47
C GLN A 143 -25.00 -8.75 -20.63
N ARG A 144 -25.75 -7.78 -21.21
CA ARG A 144 -26.86 -7.14 -20.51
C ARG A 144 -28.14 -7.99 -20.63
N PRO A 145 -28.74 -8.45 -19.51
CA PRO A 145 -29.95 -9.28 -19.53
C PRO A 145 -31.21 -8.55 -20.03
N ASP A 146 -31.15 -7.24 -20.28
CA ASP A 146 -32.34 -6.41 -20.53
C ASP A 146 -32.75 -6.33 -22.02
N ALA A 147 -32.04 -7.02 -22.92
CA ALA A 147 -32.18 -6.85 -24.38
C ALA A 147 -32.78 -8.06 -25.12
N GLN A 148 -33.55 -8.93 -24.47
CA GLN A 148 -34.37 -9.94 -25.16
C GLN A 148 -35.84 -9.76 -24.82
N GLY A 149 -36.54 -9.08 -25.73
CA GLY A 149 -37.97 -8.90 -25.71
C GLY A 149 -38.74 -10.22 -25.81
N THR A 150 -39.74 -10.32 -24.94
CA THR A 150 -41.07 -10.93 -25.16
C THR A 150 -41.19 -12.09 -26.14
N LYS A 151 -41.35 -13.30 -25.59
CA LYS A 151 -42.24 -14.31 -26.17
C LYS A 151 -43.21 -14.81 -25.11
N SER A 152 -44.47 -14.49 -25.32
CA SER A 152 -45.63 -14.95 -24.56
C SER A 152 -45.66 -16.48 -24.49
N GLN A 153 -45.81 -17.03 -23.29
CA GLN A 153 -46.28 -18.40 -23.10
C GLN A 153 -47.64 -18.35 -22.43
N GLU A 154 -48.56 -19.05 -23.07
CA GLU A 154 -49.98 -19.21 -22.77
C GLU A 154 -50.12 -20.11 -21.52
N THR A 155 -50.69 -19.57 -20.45
CA THR A 155 -50.84 -20.29 -19.17
C THR A 155 -52.12 -21.12 -19.18
N GLU A 156 -51.98 -22.44 -19.24
CA GLU A 156 -53.07 -23.39 -18.97
C GLU A 156 -53.43 -23.36 -17.47
N MET A 157 -54.70 -23.10 -17.18
CA MET A 157 -55.23 -22.82 -15.83
C MET A 157 -55.66 -24.11 -15.13
N VAL A 158 -54.97 -24.50 -14.06
CA VAL A 158 -55.38 -25.61 -13.17
C VAL A 158 -56.11 -25.05 -11.94
N PRO A 159 -57.34 -25.47 -11.62
CA PRO A 159 -58.10 -24.91 -10.51
C PRO A 159 -57.66 -25.50 -9.16
N VAL A 160 -57.38 -24.60 -8.20
CA VAL A 160 -57.04 -24.90 -6.81
C VAL A 160 -58.31 -25.28 -6.04
N ARG A 161 -58.36 -26.48 -5.45
CA ARG A 161 -59.38 -26.86 -4.47
C ARG A 161 -59.01 -26.29 -3.10
N CYS A 162 -59.87 -25.43 -2.57
CA CYS A 162 -59.80 -24.93 -1.21
C CYS A 162 -60.48 -25.94 -0.27
N SER A 163 -59.75 -26.46 0.72
CA SER A 163 -60.32 -27.27 1.80
C SER A 163 -60.69 -26.35 2.96
N GLN A 164 -61.97 -26.39 3.36
CA GLN A 164 -62.43 -25.97 4.68
C GLN A 164 -62.12 -27.04 5.72
#